data_AF-A0A523CZW4-F1
#
_entry.id   AF-A0A523CZW4-F1
#
_cell.length_a   1.000
_cell.length_b   1.000
_cell.length_c   1.000
_cell.angle_alpha   90.00
_cell.angle_beta   90.00
_cell.angle_gamma   90.00
#
_symmetry.space_group_name_H-M   'P 1'
#
loop_
_entity.id
_entity.type
_entity.pdbx_description
1 polymer ?
#
loop_
_entity_poly.entity_id
_entity_poly.type
_entity_poly.pdbx_seq_one_letter_code
_entity_poly.pdbx_strand_id
1 'polypeptide(L)'
;MKLLIISAVALCFPVIIFWSLTQPAVEMSPEWELAIVNAGAQLPSDHPTVGEFRVLLDRLEEKVSNSRPEIVEICITAYLWRKERGHLDTLLEFTNSIDERIADQVGSPLEMESIVLDMLNL
;
A
#
# COMPACT_ATOMS: atom_id res chain seq x y z
N MET A 1 -13.12 -40.82 -17.26
CA MET A 1 -12.63 -39.65 -18.03
C MET A 1 -12.75 -38.41 -17.16
N LYS A 2 -11.63 -37.89 -16.63
CA LYS A 2 -11.52 -36.58 -15.95
C LYS A 2 -10.06 -36.42 -15.51
N LEU A 3 -9.21 -35.79 -16.33
CA LEU A 3 -7.84 -35.37 -15.98
C LEU A 3 -7.19 -34.60 -17.16
N LEU A 4 -7.85 -33.56 -17.68
CA LEU A 4 -7.27 -32.74 -18.77
C LEU A 4 -7.64 -31.25 -18.69
N ILE A 5 -7.75 -30.67 -17.49
CA ILE A 5 -8.01 -29.21 -17.35
C ILE A 5 -6.92 -28.50 -16.52
N ILE A 6 -6.05 -29.23 -15.80
CA ILE A 6 -5.08 -28.62 -14.89
C ILE A 6 -3.84 -28.05 -15.63
N SER A 7 -3.58 -28.45 -16.88
CA SER A 7 -2.31 -28.10 -17.54
C SER A 7 -2.28 -26.73 -18.23
N ALA A 8 -3.41 -26.07 -18.46
CA ALA A 8 -3.44 -24.79 -19.18
C ALA A 8 -3.27 -23.57 -18.27
N VAL A 9 -3.72 -23.65 -17.00
CA VAL A 9 -3.68 -22.51 -16.07
C VAL A 9 -2.27 -22.28 -15.50
N ALA A 10 -1.46 -23.34 -15.38
CA ALA A 10 -0.11 -23.25 -14.84
C ALA A 10 0.91 -22.55 -15.77
N LEU A 11 0.61 -22.43 -17.07
CA LEU A 11 1.51 -21.84 -18.06
C LEU A 11 1.29 -20.34 -18.31
N CYS A 12 0.18 -19.76 -17.83
CA CYS A 12 -0.06 -18.32 -17.97
C CYS A 12 0.54 -17.49 -16.83
N PHE A 13 0.81 -18.10 -15.67
CA PHE A 13 1.37 -17.42 -14.50
C PHE A 13 2.83 -16.95 -14.66
N PRO A 14 3.74 -17.69 -15.35
CA PRO A 14 5.13 -17.23 -15.47
C PRO A 14 5.30 -16.07 -16.46
N VAL A 15 4.40 -15.93 -17.44
CA VAL A 15 4.54 -14.93 -18.51
C VAL A 15 4.17 -13.52 -18.02
N ILE A 16 3.19 -13.40 -17.13
CA ILE A 16 2.81 -12.11 -16.52
C ILE A 16 3.94 -11.58 -15.63
N ILE A 17 4.61 -12.46 -14.88
CA ILE A 17 5.73 -12.09 -14.02
C ILE A 17 6.96 -11.69 -14.86
N PHE A 18 7.23 -12.39 -15.98
CA PHE A 18 8.40 -12.10 -16.82
C PHE A 18 8.23 -10.86 -17.71
N TRP A 19 7.01 -10.50 -18.13
CA TRP A 19 6.74 -9.24 -18.84
C TRP A 19 6.75 -8.00 -17.94
N SER A 20 6.55 -8.17 -16.63
CA SER A 20 6.72 -7.08 -15.65
C SER A 20 8.19 -6.68 -15.44
N LEU A 21 9.14 -7.56 -15.79
CA LEU A 21 10.59 -7.34 -15.60
C LEU A 21 11.27 -6.60 -16.77
N THR A 22 10.55 -6.38 -17.87
CA THR A 22 11.10 -5.74 -19.09
C THR A 22 10.54 -4.34 -19.35
N GLN A 23 9.63 -3.85 -18.50
CA GLN A 23 9.25 -2.44 -18.54
C GLN A 23 10.43 -1.62 -17.98
N PRO A 24 10.81 -0.51 -18.63
CA PRO A 24 11.80 0.39 -18.05
C PRO A 24 11.37 0.73 -16.63
N ALA A 25 12.31 0.87 -15.72
CA ALA A 25 12.06 1.36 -14.37
C ALA A 25 11.43 2.76 -14.51
N VAL A 26 10.12 2.80 -14.70
CA VAL A 26 9.31 3.98 -14.44
C VAL A 26 9.62 4.25 -12.99
N GLU A 27 10.24 5.39 -12.69
CA GLU A 27 10.43 5.85 -11.33
C GLU A 27 9.06 5.82 -10.67
N MET A 28 8.80 4.74 -9.92
CA MET A 28 7.54 4.52 -9.25
C MET A 28 7.50 5.53 -8.12
N SER A 29 6.64 6.54 -8.25
CA SER A 29 6.44 7.46 -7.14
C SER A 29 5.79 6.69 -5.97
N PRO A 30 6.13 7.00 -4.72
CA PRO A 30 5.58 6.29 -3.56
C PRO A 30 4.03 6.31 -3.51
N GLU A 31 3.41 7.40 -4.00
CA GLU A 31 1.95 7.54 -4.08
C GLU A 31 1.33 6.58 -5.12
N TRP A 32 2.03 6.39 -6.24
CA TRP A 32 1.57 5.51 -7.30
C TRP A 32 1.67 4.04 -6.88
N GLU A 33 2.71 3.70 -6.11
CA GLU A 33 2.84 2.38 -5.49
C GLU A 33 1.65 2.08 -4.56
N LEU A 34 1.33 2.99 -3.64
CA LEU A 34 0.15 2.84 -2.76
C LEU A 34 -1.15 2.73 -3.57
N ALA A 35 -1.31 3.50 -4.64
CA ALA A 35 -2.50 3.44 -5.49
C ALA A 35 -2.66 2.06 -6.16
N ILE A 36 -1.57 1.47 -6.67
CA ILE A 36 -1.57 0.13 -7.27
C ILE A 36 -1.94 -0.93 -6.22
N VAL A 37 -1.34 -0.87 -5.02
CA VAL A 37 -1.63 -1.82 -3.94
C VAL A 37 -3.08 -1.69 -3.46
N ASN A 38 -3.59 -0.45 -3.38
CA ASN A 38 -4.97 -0.15 -3.00
C ASN A 38 -5.97 -0.74 -4.01
N ALA A 39 -5.73 -0.57 -5.30
CA ALA A 39 -6.61 -1.09 -6.35
C ALA A 39 -6.44 -2.60 -6.60
N GLY A 40 -5.30 -3.18 -6.21
CA GLY A 40 -4.95 -4.57 -6.54
C GLY A 40 -4.72 -4.80 -8.03
N ALA A 41 -4.48 -3.74 -8.81
CA ALA A 41 -4.29 -3.75 -10.26
C ALA A 41 -3.41 -2.57 -10.69
N GLN A 42 -2.81 -2.65 -11.89
CA GLN A 42 -2.10 -1.50 -12.45
C GLN A 42 -3.04 -0.33 -12.69
N LEU A 43 -2.56 0.87 -12.36
CA LEU A 43 -3.26 2.13 -12.57
C LEU A 43 -2.41 3.10 -13.40
N PRO A 44 -3.03 4.02 -14.15
CA PRO A 44 -2.35 5.19 -14.69
C PRO A 44 -1.71 6.04 -13.57
N SER A 45 -0.59 6.72 -13.86
CA SER A 45 0.08 7.57 -12.88
C SER A 45 -0.67 8.87 -12.56
N ASP A 46 -1.64 9.26 -13.39
CA ASP A 46 -2.54 10.39 -13.21
C ASP A 46 -3.90 9.99 -12.60
N HIS A 47 -4.04 8.74 -12.14
CA HIS A 47 -5.27 8.27 -11.51
C HIS A 47 -5.60 9.08 -10.24
N PRO A 48 -6.87 9.45 -9.98
CA PRO A 48 -7.26 10.29 -8.83
C PRO A 48 -6.74 9.79 -7.48
N THR A 49 -6.73 8.48 -7.27
CA THR A 49 -6.21 7.84 -6.04
C THR A 49 -4.72 8.13 -5.79
N VAL A 50 -3.92 8.37 -6.83
CA VAL A 50 -2.52 8.81 -6.68
C VAL A 50 -2.47 10.19 -6.03
N GLY A 51 -3.39 11.08 -6.40
CA GLY A 51 -3.54 12.40 -5.78
C GLY A 51 -4.01 12.31 -4.33
N GLU A 52 -4.92 11.39 -4.03
CA GLU A 52 -5.39 11.14 -2.65
C GLU A 52 -4.25 10.66 -1.76
N PHE A 53 -3.44 9.70 -2.24
CA PHE A 53 -2.26 9.24 -1.51
C PHE A 53 -1.19 10.33 -1.37
N ARG A 54 -1.02 11.21 -2.36
CA ARG A 54 -0.10 12.35 -2.24
C ARG A 54 -0.47 13.24 -1.05
N VAL A 55 -1.72 13.68 -0.98
CA VAL A 55 -2.22 14.54 0.11
C VAL A 55 -2.11 13.83 1.46
N LEU A 56 -2.34 12.52 1.49
CA LEU A 56 -2.23 11.74 2.71
C LEU A 56 -0.78 11.58 3.19
N LEU A 57 0.14 11.28 2.29
CA LEU A 57 1.56 11.18 2.59
C LEU A 57 2.15 12.53 3.00
N ASP A 58 1.75 13.63 2.35
CA ASP A 58 2.15 14.99 2.75
C ASP A 58 1.76 15.26 4.21
N ARG A 59 0.52 14.94 4.60
CA ARG A 59 0.04 15.11 5.98
C ARG A 59 0.76 14.22 6.98
N LEU A 60 1.02 12.96 6.63
CA LEU A 60 1.72 12.04 7.51
C LEU A 60 3.19 12.46 7.72
N GLU A 61 3.88 12.86 6.66
CA GLU A 61 5.28 13.33 6.71
C GLU A 61 5.45 14.59 7.58
N GLU A 62 4.41 15.42 7.70
CA GLU A 62 4.41 16.55 8.64
C GLU A 62 4.27 16.13 10.11
N LYS A 63 3.69 14.95 10.37
CA LYS A 63 3.31 14.48 11.72
C LYS A 63 4.27 13.42 12.30
N VAL A 64 4.95 12.65 11.45
CA VAL A 64 5.83 11.56 11.85
C VAL A 64 7.29 11.84 11.53
N SER A 65 8.22 11.12 12.16
CA SER A 65 9.65 11.27 11.90
C SER A 65 10.15 10.43 10.73
N ASN A 66 9.33 9.48 10.29
CA ASN A 66 9.63 8.57 9.20
C ASN A 66 9.70 9.32 7.87
N SER A 67 10.64 8.94 7.02
CA SER A 67 10.70 9.40 5.64
C SER A 67 9.52 8.87 4.83
N ARG A 68 9.17 9.56 3.73
CA ARG A 68 8.07 9.10 2.85
C ARG A 68 8.18 7.63 2.43
N PRO A 69 9.34 7.09 2.01
CA PRO A 69 9.46 5.66 1.70
C PRO A 69 9.15 4.74 2.89
N GLU A 70 9.59 5.09 4.09
CA GLU A 70 9.31 4.33 5.32
C GLU A 70 7.80 4.36 5.64
N ILE A 71 7.15 5.52 5.52
CA ILE A 71 5.70 5.66 5.68
C ILE A 71 4.95 4.71 4.73
N VAL A 72 5.37 4.64 3.46
CA VAL A 72 4.77 3.75 2.46
C VAL A 72 4.96 2.28 2.84
N GLU A 73 6.18 1.87 3.19
CA GLU A 73 6.49 0.51 3.58
C GLU A 73 5.66 0.05 4.79
N ILE A 74 5.56 0.90 5.82
CA ILE A 74 4.77 0.64 7.02
C ILE A 74 3.29 0.50 6.67
N CYS A 75 2.73 1.41 5.86
CA CYS A 75 1.33 1.36 5.44
C CYS A 75 1.00 0.07 4.69
N ILE A 76 1.81 -0.28 3.70
CA ILE A 76 1.60 -1.49 2.89
C ILE A 76 1.68 -2.74 3.77
N THR A 77 2.73 -2.84 4.59
CA THR A 77 2.96 -4.02 5.44
C THR A 77 1.81 -4.24 6.41
N ALA A 78 1.37 -3.17 7.09
CA ALA A 78 0.29 -3.26 8.07
C ALA A 78 -1.08 -3.51 7.42
N TYR A 79 -1.35 -2.91 6.26
CA TYR A 79 -2.55 -3.17 5.49
C TYR A 79 -2.62 -4.64 5.03
N LEU A 80 -1.54 -5.19 4.47
CA LEU A 80 -1.49 -6.58 4.04
C LEU A 80 -1.74 -7.54 5.22
N TRP A 81 -1.15 -7.25 6.38
CA TRP A 81 -1.37 -8.02 7.61
C TRP A 81 -2.84 -8.00 8.08
N ARG A 82 -3.54 -6.87 7.95
CA ARG A 82 -4.99 -6.76 8.26
C ARG A 82 -5.83 -7.50 7.23
N LYS A 83 -5.51 -7.34 5.95
CA LYS A 83 -6.20 -8.02 4.85
C LYS A 83 -6.13 -9.54 5.00
N GLU A 84 -4.98 -10.08 5.40
CA GLU A 84 -4.81 -11.51 5.69
C GLU A 84 -5.70 -12.00 6.85
N ARG A 85 -6.07 -11.13 7.79
CA ARG A 85 -7.02 -11.41 8.89
C ARG A 85 -8.48 -11.20 8.51
N GLY A 86 -8.76 -10.85 7.24
CA GLY A 86 -10.11 -10.70 6.72
C GLY A 86 -10.73 -9.32 6.95
N HIS A 87 -9.93 -8.31 7.29
CA HIS A 87 -10.41 -6.93 7.26
C HIS A 87 -10.73 -6.50 5.81
N LEU A 88 -11.78 -5.70 5.66
CA LEU A 88 -12.33 -5.30 4.36
C LEU A 88 -12.02 -3.85 3.99
N ASP A 89 -11.26 -3.14 4.83
CA ASP A 89 -10.80 -1.80 4.55
C ASP A 89 -9.86 -1.79 3.35
N THR A 90 -9.94 -0.73 2.56
CA THR A 90 -8.96 -0.43 1.52
C THR A 90 -7.67 0.10 2.16
N LEU A 91 -6.56 0.06 1.42
CA LEU A 91 -5.29 0.67 1.90
C LEU A 91 -5.49 2.17 2.17
N LEU A 92 -6.26 2.86 1.34
CA LEU A 92 -6.56 4.28 1.51
C LEU A 92 -7.35 4.55 2.80
N GLU A 93 -8.38 3.76 3.09
CA GLU A 93 -9.15 3.87 4.34
C GLU A 93 -8.28 3.57 5.56
N PHE A 94 -7.44 2.54 5.47
CA PHE A 94 -6.51 2.19 6.53
C PHE A 94 -5.50 3.32 6.78
N THR A 95 -4.86 3.84 5.73
CA THR A 95 -3.88 4.93 5.89
C THR A 95 -4.55 6.22 6.40
N ASN A 96 -5.79 6.53 6.00
CA ASN A 96 -6.56 7.62 6.60
C ASN A 96 -6.79 7.39 8.09
N SER A 97 -7.11 6.17 8.51
CA SER A 97 -7.30 5.87 9.93
C SER A 97 -6.02 6.01 10.76
N ILE A 98 -4.84 5.85 10.14
CA ILE A 98 -3.56 6.18 10.77
C ILE A 98 -3.43 7.70 10.92
N ASP A 99 -3.68 8.47 9.85
CA ASP A 99 -3.62 9.94 9.86
C ASP A 99 -4.56 10.57 10.91
N GLU A 100 -5.78 10.04 11.04
CA GLU A 100 -6.76 10.49 12.04
C GLU A 100 -6.34 10.17 13.48
N ARG A 101 -5.60 9.08 13.67
CA ARG A 101 -5.18 8.60 14.99
C ARG A 101 -3.90 9.27 15.48
N ILE A 102 -3.09 9.76 14.54
CA ILE A 102 -2.00 10.68 14.85
C ILE A 102 -2.63 12.03 15.19
N ALA A 103 -2.76 12.28 16.49
CA ALA A 103 -3.20 13.58 16.98
C ALA A 103 -2.26 14.68 16.45
N ASP A 104 -2.80 15.86 16.16
CA ASP A 104 -2.04 17.07 15.81
C ASP A 104 -1.23 17.55 17.03
N GLN A 105 -0.20 16.79 17.43
CA GLN A 105 0.59 17.09 18.60
C GLN A 105 1.73 18.04 18.24
N VAL A 106 1.69 19.23 18.84
CA VAL A 106 2.80 20.18 18.88
C VAL A 106 3.78 19.70 19.96
N GLY A 107 4.64 18.75 19.63
CA GLY A 107 5.62 18.23 20.58
C GLY A 107 6.20 16.89 20.19
N SER A 108 7.24 16.93 19.35
CA SER A 108 8.02 15.80 18.82
C SER A 108 7.28 14.90 17.82
N PRO A 109 7.87 14.64 16.63
CA PRO A 109 7.30 13.71 15.68
C PRO A 109 7.21 12.30 16.29
N LEU A 110 6.10 11.62 16.05
CA LEU A 110 5.86 10.25 16.52
C LEU A 110 6.48 9.24 15.53
N GLU A 111 6.93 8.10 16.03
CA GLU A 111 7.32 6.96 15.18
C GLU A 111 6.04 6.24 14.71
N MET A 112 5.84 6.20 13.39
CA MET A 112 4.64 5.65 12.78
C MET A 112 4.43 4.18 13.12
N GLU A 113 5.50 3.40 13.26
CA GLU A 113 5.44 1.98 13.63
C GLU A 113 4.70 1.74 14.95
N SER A 114 4.90 2.62 15.94
CA SER A 114 4.28 2.46 17.26
C SER A 114 2.75 2.58 17.20
N ILE A 115 2.26 3.58 16.46
CA ILE A 115 0.82 3.85 16.27
C ILE A 115 0.17 2.69 15.52
N VAL A 116 0.84 2.22 14.47
CA VAL A 116 0.35 1.10 13.65
C VAL A 116 0.29 -0.18 14.48
N LEU A 117 1.32 -0.51 15.26
CA LEU A 117 1.30 -1.68 16.14
C LEU A 117 0.16 -1.61 17.16
N ASP A 118 -0.10 -0.45 17.74
CA ASP A 118 -1.24 -0.26 18.65
C ASP A 118 -2.58 -0.49 17.94
N MET A 119 -2.72 -0.07 16.67
CA MET A 119 -3.94 -0.31 15.88
C MET A 119 -4.13 -1.77 15.47
N LEU A 120 -3.05 -2.53 15.28
CA LEU A 120 -3.11 -3.94 14.89
C LEU A 120 -3.40 -4.89 16.07
N ASN A 121 -3.14 -4.45 17.30
CA ASN A 121 -3.39 -5.23 18.53
C ASN A 121 -4.78 -5.02 19.14
N LEU A 122 -5.62 -4.18 18.53
CA LEU A 122 -7.00 -3.88 18.94
C LEU A 122 -8.02 -4.68 18.12
#